data_AF-A0A1X6XLF8-F1
#
_entry.id   AF-A0A1X6XLF8-F1
#
_cell.length_a   1.000
_cell.length_b   1.000
_cell.length_c   1.000
_cell.angle_alpha   90.00
_cell.angle_beta   90.00
_cell.angle_gamma   90.00
#
_symmetry.space_group_name_H-M   'P 1'
#
loop_
_entity.id
_entity.type
_entity.pdbx_description
1 polymer ?
#
loop_
_entity_poly.entity_id
_entity_poly.type
_entity_poly.pdbx_seq_one_letter_code
_entity_poly.pdbx_strand_id
1 'polypeptide(L)'
;MEITLPTDCGNAPRIAIVSDFVVAWAAGDIDAMSPWIADDVSWTIVGAETHQGPDAAEAVVPEVSPERVDIASVITHGRLASCDGFLDDGTTRISFSHAFRFSNTTKTGCVAEVRTYLIESQVD
;
A
#
# COMPACT_ATOMS: atom_id res chain seq x y z
N MET A 1 6.55 6.44 -13.39
CA MET A 1 5.24 5.93 -12.95
C MET A 1 4.21 7.05 -12.99
N GLU A 2 3.20 6.95 -13.83
CA GLU A 2 1.98 7.76 -13.80
C GLU A 2 1.15 7.38 -12.56
N ILE A 3 0.57 8.37 -11.87
CA ILE A 3 -0.16 8.16 -10.62
C ILE A 3 -1.58 8.73 -10.77
N THR A 4 -2.58 7.87 -10.60
CA THR A 4 -3.98 8.26 -10.47
C THR A 4 -4.44 8.06 -9.03
N LEU A 5 -5.03 9.09 -8.43
CA LEU A 5 -5.60 9.07 -7.08
C LEU A 5 -7.12 9.26 -7.14
N PRO A 6 -7.88 8.75 -6.16
CA PRO A 6 -9.32 8.96 -6.12
C PRO A 6 -9.66 10.44 -5.90
N THR A 7 -10.78 10.90 -6.45
CA THR A 7 -11.17 12.33 -6.42
C THR A 7 -11.40 12.89 -5.01
N ASP A 8 -11.68 12.03 -4.03
CA ASP A 8 -12.07 12.42 -2.66
C ASP A 8 -10.92 12.37 -1.63
N CYS A 9 -9.66 12.33 -2.08
CA CYS A 9 -8.48 12.28 -1.19
C CYS A 9 -8.37 13.43 -0.17
N GLY A 10 -9.05 14.56 -0.41
CA GLY A 10 -8.85 15.81 0.35
C GLY A 10 -9.50 15.88 1.74
N ASN A 11 -10.36 14.92 2.11
CA ASN A 11 -11.23 15.10 3.29
C ASN A 11 -10.68 14.54 4.61
N ALA A 12 -9.58 13.78 4.62
CA ALA A 12 -9.00 13.25 5.86
C ALA A 12 -7.47 13.05 5.77
N PRO A 13 -6.68 13.49 6.78
CA PRO A 13 -5.22 13.32 6.80
C PRO A 13 -4.75 11.88 6.60
N ARG A 14 -5.52 10.89 7.07
CA ARG A 14 -5.17 9.46 6.94
C ARG A 14 -5.33 8.94 5.51
N ILE A 15 -6.21 9.53 4.70
CA ILE A 15 -6.36 9.14 3.29
C ILE A 15 -5.11 9.53 2.51
N ALA A 16 -4.58 10.74 2.74
CA ALA A 16 -3.33 11.18 2.13
C ALA A 16 -2.16 10.27 2.54
N ILE A 17 -2.00 9.99 3.84
CA ILE A 17 -0.93 9.10 4.33
C ILE A 17 -1.00 7.71 3.69
N VAL A 18 -2.19 7.10 3.59
CA VAL A 18 -2.35 5.78 2.96
C VAL A 18 -2.06 5.85 1.46
N SER A 19 -2.50 6.91 0.78
CA SER A 19 -2.25 7.09 -0.65
C SER A 19 -0.76 7.21 -0.93
N ASP A 20 -0.07 8.09 -0.19
CA ASP A 20 1.38 8.31 -0.33
C ASP A 20 2.16 7.02 0.00
N PHE A 21 1.75 6.29 1.04
CA PHE A 21 2.36 5.02 1.41
C PHE A 21 2.22 3.96 0.31
N VAL A 22 1.03 3.84 -0.30
CA VAL A 22 0.78 2.87 -1.38
C VAL A 22 1.49 3.25 -2.67
N VAL A 23 1.60 4.55 -2.98
CA VAL A 23 2.43 5.03 -4.10
C VAL A 23 3.91 4.70 -3.88
N ALA A 24 4.42 4.88 -2.66
CA ALA A 24 5.80 4.50 -2.32
C ALA A 24 6.02 2.98 -2.44
N TRP A 25 5.06 2.18 -1.95
CA TRP A 25 5.06 0.73 -2.14
C TRP A 25 5.08 0.34 -3.62
N ALA A 26 4.22 0.94 -4.45
CA ALA A 26 4.16 0.71 -5.89
C ALA A 26 5.48 1.08 -6.60
N ALA A 27 6.18 2.10 -6.11
CA ALA A 27 7.45 2.55 -6.64
C ALA A 27 8.67 1.74 -6.13
N GLY A 28 8.48 0.86 -5.15
CA GLY A 28 9.59 0.20 -4.46
C GLY A 28 10.42 1.14 -3.58
N ASP A 29 9.88 2.30 -3.19
CA ASP A 29 10.59 3.33 -2.41
C ASP A 29 10.52 3.04 -0.90
N ILE A 30 11.40 2.15 -0.45
CA ILE A 30 11.50 1.72 0.95
C ILE A 30 11.81 2.90 1.88
N ASP A 31 12.63 3.85 1.45
CA ASP A 31 13.00 5.03 2.24
C ASP A 31 11.77 5.92 2.52
N ALA A 32 10.88 6.07 1.53
CA ALA A 32 9.62 6.81 1.70
C ALA A 32 8.60 6.07 2.59
N MET A 33 8.61 4.73 2.58
CA MET A 33 7.72 3.92 3.42
C MET A 33 8.18 3.84 4.89
N SER A 34 9.49 3.71 5.11
CA SER A 34 10.09 3.40 6.41
C SER A 34 9.61 4.29 7.58
N PRO A 35 9.46 5.62 7.45
CA PRO A 35 8.97 6.47 8.53
C PRO A 35 7.55 6.15 9.02
N TRP A 36 6.77 5.43 8.22
CA TRP A 36 5.40 5.07 8.52
C TRP A 36 5.25 3.65 9.05
N ILE A 37 6.32 2.86 9.09
CA ILE A 37 6.28 1.45 9.48
C ILE A 37 6.67 1.32 10.96
N ALA A 38 5.94 0.50 11.71
CA ALA A 38 6.31 0.17 13.09
C ALA A 38 7.47 -0.83 13.10
N ASP A 39 8.38 -0.73 14.07
CA ASP A 39 9.51 -1.65 14.24
C ASP A 39 9.08 -3.12 14.35
N ASP A 40 7.86 -3.38 14.85
CA ASP A 40 7.24 -4.68 15.01
C ASP A 40 6.13 -4.97 13.98
N VAL A 41 6.17 -4.31 12.82
CA VAL A 41 5.17 -4.50 11.76
C VAL A 41 5.01 -5.97 11.38
N SER A 42 3.79 -6.37 11.06
CA SER A 42 3.49 -7.65 10.41
C SER A 42 2.82 -7.40 9.06
N TRP A 43 3.42 -7.85 7.97
CA TRP A 43 2.87 -7.70 6.63
C TRP A 43 2.66 -9.06 5.98
N THR A 44 1.41 -9.41 5.71
CA THR A 44 1.04 -10.66 5.04
C THR A 44 0.67 -10.41 3.59
N ILE A 45 1.32 -11.10 2.65
CA ILE A 45 0.82 -11.28 1.29
C ILE A 45 -0.07 -12.52 1.31
N VAL A 46 -1.37 -12.32 1.13
CA VAL A 46 -2.35 -13.40 1.27
C VAL A 46 -2.18 -14.41 0.15
N GLY A 47 -2.05 -15.68 0.52
CA GLY A 47 -1.75 -16.77 -0.41
C GLY A 47 -0.26 -17.02 -0.62
N ALA A 48 0.61 -16.20 -0.03
CA ALA A 48 2.06 -16.38 -0.02
C ALA A 48 2.55 -16.45 1.44
N GLU A 49 3.22 -15.41 1.93
CA GLU A 49 3.92 -15.43 3.21
C GLU A 49 3.64 -14.20 4.08
N THR A 50 4.17 -14.23 5.31
CA THR A 50 4.10 -13.12 6.26
C THR A 50 5.49 -12.70 6.67
N HIS A 51 5.77 -11.40 6.55
CA HIS A 51 7.03 -10.77 6.91
C HIS A 51 6.84 -9.94 8.18
N GLN A 52 7.87 -9.90 9.01
CA GLN A 52 7.82 -9.22 10.30
C GLN A 52 9.08 -8.40 10.53
N GLY A 53 8.92 -7.30 11.26
CA GLY A 53 10.02 -6.41 11.62
C GLY A 53 10.35 -5.37 10.55
N PRO A 54 11.42 -4.59 10.75
CA PRO A 54 11.73 -3.43 9.91
C PRO A 54 11.97 -3.78 8.43
N ASP A 55 12.50 -4.98 8.16
CA ASP A 55 12.82 -5.44 6.80
C ASP A 55 11.59 -5.97 6.05
N ALA A 56 10.40 -5.99 6.69
CA ALA A 56 9.18 -6.49 6.06
C ALA A 56 8.81 -5.68 4.80
N ALA A 57 9.17 -4.40 4.73
CA ALA A 57 8.91 -3.55 3.57
C ALA A 57 9.68 -4.02 2.31
N GLU A 58 10.94 -4.43 2.48
CA GLU A 58 11.78 -4.87 1.36
C GLU A 58 11.23 -6.14 0.70
N ALA A 59 10.59 -6.99 1.49
CA ALA A 59 10.09 -8.28 1.02
C ALA A 59 8.70 -8.20 0.34
N VAL A 60 8.01 -7.06 0.44
CA VAL A 60 6.62 -6.92 -0.02
C VAL A 60 6.43 -5.93 -1.15
N VAL A 61 7.46 -5.17 -1.51
CA VAL A 61 7.39 -4.30 -2.69
C VAL A 61 7.22 -5.13 -3.96
N PRO A 62 6.51 -4.62 -4.97
CA PRO A 62 6.34 -5.33 -6.23
C PRO A 62 7.69 -5.59 -6.90
N GLU A 63 7.88 -6.79 -7.46
CA GLU A 63 9.06 -7.11 -8.27
C GLU A 63 9.04 -6.42 -9.65
N VAL A 64 7.90 -5.85 -10.02
CA VAL A 64 7.71 -5.09 -11.26
C VAL A 64 8.02 -3.61 -11.03
N SER A 65 8.47 -2.92 -12.08
CA SER A 65 8.57 -1.46 -12.10
C SER A 65 7.39 -0.90 -12.89
N PRO A 66 6.25 -0.57 -12.24
CA PRO A 66 5.05 -0.19 -12.96
C PRO A 66 5.19 1.14 -13.68
N GLU A 67 4.66 1.20 -14.90
CA GLU A 67 4.50 2.43 -15.67
C GLU A 67 3.37 3.28 -15.09
N ARG A 68 2.33 2.65 -14.53
CA ARG A 68 1.17 3.30 -13.91
C ARG A 68 0.77 2.64 -12.59
N VAL A 69 0.41 3.47 -11.62
CA VAL A 69 -0.37 3.07 -10.45
C VAL A 69 -1.69 3.82 -10.45
N ASP A 70 -2.78 3.09 -10.26
CA ASP A 70 -4.12 3.65 -10.10
C ASP A 70 -4.64 3.24 -8.73
N ILE A 71 -4.85 4.23 -7.86
CA ILE A 71 -5.51 4.02 -6.58
C ILE A 71 -7.01 4.28 -6.81
N ALA A 72 -7.80 3.22 -6.78
CA ALA A 72 -9.24 3.29 -7.04
C ALA A 72 -10.01 3.80 -5.83
N SER A 73 -9.64 3.37 -4.62
CA SER A 73 -10.30 3.80 -3.39
C SER A 73 -9.38 3.79 -2.18
N VAL A 74 -9.67 4.69 -1.23
CA VAL A 74 -9.07 4.71 0.10
C VAL A 74 -10.15 4.98 1.13
N ILE A 75 -10.31 4.07 2.09
CA ILE A 75 -11.31 4.16 3.16
C ILE A 75 -10.59 4.08 4.49
N THR A 76 -10.99 4.90 5.47
CA THR A 76 -10.37 4.92 6.80
C THR A 76 -11.42 4.96 7.91
N HIS A 77 -11.16 4.26 9.02
CA HIS A 77 -11.98 4.32 10.23
C HIS A 77 -11.15 4.00 11.49
N GLY A 78 -10.94 5.01 12.35
CA GLY A 78 -10.15 4.85 13.58
C GLY A 78 -8.70 4.44 13.28
N ARG A 79 -8.34 3.21 13.66
CA ARG A 79 -7.02 2.60 13.42
C ARG A 79 -6.96 1.78 12.14
N LEU A 80 -8.04 1.70 11.37
CA LEU A 80 -8.15 0.86 10.19
C LEU A 80 -8.11 1.71 8.93
N ALA A 81 -7.50 1.18 7.88
CA ALA A 81 -7.67 1.68 6.53
C ALA A 81 -7.72 0.54 5.52
N SER A 82 -8.30 0.82 4.35
CA SER A 82 -8.27 -0.04 3.18
C SER A 82 -7.91 0.81 1.98
N CYS A 83 -7.10 0.25 1.08
CA CYS A 83 -6.74 0.85 -0.19
C CYS A 83 -6.76 -0.23 -1.26
N ASP A 84 -7.33 0.05 -2.42
CA ASP A 84 -7.32 -0.86 -3.56
C ASP A 84 -7.10 -0.11 -4.87
N GLY A 85 -6.67 -0.85 -5.87
CA GLY A 85 -6.20 -0.30 -7.12
C GLY A 85 -5.48 -1.32 -7.98
N PHE A 86 -4.68 -0.83 -8.92
CA PHE A 86 -3.82 -1.70 -9.72
C PHE A 86 -2.48 -1.04 -10.08
N LEU A 87 -1.50 -1.90 -10.34
CA LEU A 87 -0.23 -1.59 -10.99
C LEU A 87 -0.28 -2.08 -12.43
N ASP A 88 0.35 -1.37 -13.35
CA ASP A 88 0.39 -1.70 -14.78
C ASP A 88 1.78 -1.38 -15.34
N ASP A 89 2.40 -2.36 -16.02
CA ASP A 89 3.70 -2.21 -16.70
C ASP A 89 3.59 -2.15 -18.24
N GLY A 90 2.37 -1.99 -18.76
CA GLY A 90 2.04 -1.98 -20.18
C GLY A 90 1.77 -3.36 -20.78
N THR A 91 2.09 -4.45 -20.08
CA THR A 91 1.80 -5.84 -20.51
C THR A 91 0.96 -6.59 -19.49
N THR A 92 1.32 -6.45 -18.23
CA THR A 92 0.73 -7.13 -17.08
C THR A 92 0.10 -6.10 -16.15
N ARG A 93 -1.06 -6.47 -15.61
CA ARG A 93 -1.75 -5.73 -14.56
C ARG A 93 -1.77 -6.53 -13.27
N ILE A 94 -1.38 -5.91 -12.17
CA ILE A 94 -1.50 -6.46 -10.83
C ILE A 94 -2.57 -5.66 -10.08
N SER A 95 -3.75 -6.24 -9.91
CA SER A 95 -4.78 -5.67 -9.05
C SER A 95 -4.44 -5.96 -7.59
N PHE A 96 -4.51 -4.94 -6.74
CA PHE A 96 -4.16 -5.05 -5.33
C PHE A 96 -5.29 -4.59 -4.41
N SER A 97 -5.30 -5.15 -3.20
CA SER A 97 -6.02 -4.59 -2.06
C SER A 97 -5.16 -4.70 -0.81
N HIS A 98 -4.98 -3.59 -0.11
CA HIS A 98 -4.29 -3.51 1.16
C HIS A 98 -5.28 -3.20 2.29
N ALA A 99 -5.27 -4.02 3.33
CA ALA A 99 -5.97 -3.75 4.59
C ALA A 99 -4.94 -3.42 5.68
N PHE A 100 -5.03 -2.20 6.22
CA PHE A 100 -4.08 -1.66 7.19
C PHE A 100 -4.66 -1.63 8.60
N ARG A 101 -3.79 -1.86 9.59
CA ARG A 101 -3.96 -1.45 10.98
C ARG A 101 -2.83 -0.52 11.40
N PHE A 102 -3.20 0.63 11.94
CA PHE A 102 -2.27 1.58 12.54
C PHE A 102 -2.10 1.34 14.04
N SER A 103 -0.97 1.76 14.60
CA SER A 103 -0.64 1.65 16.03
C SER A 103 -1.56 2.52 16.91
N ASN A 104 -2.08 3.63 16.38
CA ASN A 104 -3.02 4.51 17.06
C ASN A 104 -3.91 5.29 16.06
N THR A 105 -4.82 6.13 16.57
CA THR A 105 -5.80 6.89 15.77
C THR A 105 -5.29 8.26 15.30
N THR A 106 -4.13 8.73 15.77
CA THR A 106 -3.60 10.05 15.40
C THR A 106 -2.86 9.98 14.06
N LYS A 107 -2.55 11.15 13.48
CA LYS A 107 -1.76 11.26 12.24
C LYS A 107 -0.30 10.76 12.36
N THR A 108 0.15 10.44 13.57
CA THR A 108 1.51 9.92 13.85
C THR A 108 1.49 8.42 14.14
N GLY A 109 0.35 7.75 13.98
CA GLY A 109 0.28 6.30 14.08
C GLY A 109 1.00 5.66 12.90
N CYS A 110 1.99 4.81 13.18
CA CYS A 110 2.64 3.95 12.20
C CYS A 110 1.73 2.77 11.81
N VAL A 111 1.98 2.20 10.64
CA VAL A 111 1.43 0.95 10.15
C VAL A 111 2.01 -0.20 10.98
N ALA A 112 1.15 -0.91 11.68
CA ALA A 112 1.50 -2.05 12.53
C ALA A 112 1.14 -3.40 11.88
N GLU A 113 0.07 -3.43 11.07
CA GLU A 113 -0.30 -4.63 10.31
C GLU A 113 -0.73 -4.24 8.90
N VAL A 114 -0.35 -5.05 7.91
CA VAL A 114 -0.87 -4.98 6.55
C VAL A 114 -1.24 -6.39 6.09
N ARG A 115 -2.38 -6.53 5.42
CA ARG A 115 -2.70 -7.69 4.59
C ARG A 115 -2.86 -7.22 3.16
N THR A 116 -2.11 -7.83 2.25
CA THR A 116 -2.13 -7.50 0.82
C THR A 116 -2.68 -8.68 0.03
N TYR A 117 -3.62 -8.39 -0.85
CA TYR A 117 -4.17 -9.33 -1.82
C TYR A 117 -3.71 -8.89 -3.19
N LEU A 118 -3.19 -9.81 -4.00
CA LEU A 118 -2.68 -9.54 -5.34
C LEU A 118 -3.35 -10.50 -6.34
N ILE A 119 -3.79 -9.97 -7.47
CA ILE A 119 -4.31 -10.75 -8.59
C ILE A 119 -3.66 -10.22 -9.87
N GLU A 120 -2.97 -11.10 -10.59
CA GLU A 120 -2.36 -10.79 -11.88
C GLU A 120 -3.34 -11.05 -13.03
N SER A 121 -3.38 -10.16 -14.01
CA SER A 121 -4.07 -10.30 -15.29
C SER A 121 -3.25 -9.68 -16.42
N GLN A 122 -3.62 -9.95 -17.67
CA GLN A 122 -3.05 -9.23 -18.82
C GLN A 122 -3.72 -7.85 -18.97
N VAL A 123 -3.01 -6.91 -19.58
CA VAL A 123 -3.60 -5.62 -20.00
C VAL A 123 -4.37 -5.86 -21.30
N ASP A 124 -5.63 -5.44 -21.33
CA ASP A 124 -6.52 -5.55 -22.51
C ASP A 124 -6.16 -4.58 -23.64
#